data_AF-A0A0L6WT03-F1
#
_entry.id   AF-A0A0L6WT03-F1
#
_cell.length_a   1.000
_cell.length_b   1.000
_cell.length_c   1.000
_cell.angle_alpha   90.00
_cell.angle_beta   90.00
_cell.angle_gamma   90.00
#
_symmetry.space_group_name_H-M   'P 1'
#
loop_
_entity.id
_entity.type
_entity.pdbx_description
1 polymer ?
#
loop_
_entity_poly.entity_id
_entity_poly.type
_entity_poly.pdbx_seq_one_letter_code
_entity_poly.pdbx_strand_id
1 'polypeptide(L)'
;MLAAIPNSTSFRILIVVWLKGATCPVSDSDANTILADLQALLPNIQQAATDIVARKAAFTALPLGGVPALVQQDLASLKSNTDTLAAAFISCAPADAVPAAQELQSEIDAAFAPAIAAFN
;
A
#
# COMPACT_ATOMS: atom_id res chain seq x y z
N MET A 1 -12.72 16.70 -18.85
CA MET A 1 -13.41 16.76 -17.55
C MET A 1 -12.71 15.76 -16.64
N LEU A 2 -11.73 16.23 -15.84
CA LEU A 2 -10.98 15.36 -14.92
C LEU A 2 -11.94 14.88 -13.83
N ALA A 3 -12.10 13.57 -13.69
CA ALA A 3 -12.83 12.99 -12.57
C ALA A 3 -12.02 13.20 -11.29
N ALA A 4 -12.65 13.79 -10.27
CA ALA A 4 -12.06 14.03 -8.97
C ALA A 4 -11.64 12.69 -8.32
N ILE A 5 -10.40 12.62 -7.86
CA ILE A 5 -9.89 11.52 -7.04
C ILE A 5 -10.67 11.54 -5.72
N PRO A 6 -11.40 10.47 -5.35
CA PRO A 6 -12.18 10.47 -4.12
C PRO A 6 -11.25 10.46 -2.88
N ASN A 7 -11.59 11.32 -1.92
CA ASN A 7 -10.95 11.53 -0.62
C ASN A 7 -10.59 10.22 0.11
N SER A 8 -9.41 10.20 0.76
CA SER A 8 -8.74 9.03 1.37
C SER A 8 -9.60 8.25 2.38
N THR A 9 -10.58 8.91 3.01
CA THR A 9 -11.54 8.27 3.94
C THR A 9 -12.49 7.29 3.24
N SER A 10 -12.86 7.55 1.97
CA SER A 10 -13.72 6.65 1.19
C SER A 10 -12.97 5.40 0.75
N PHE A 11 -11.67 5.51 0.45
CA PHE A 11 -10.80 4.38 0.12
C PHE A 11 -10.59 3.45 1.32
N ARG A 12 -10.48 4.02 2.53
CA ARG A 12 -10.42 3.29 3.80
C ARG A 12 -11.66 2.45 4.08
N ILE A 13 -12.84 2.97 3.77
CA ILE A 13 -14.09 2.23 3.96
C ILE A 13 -14.25 1.17 2.86
N LEU A 14 -13.92 1.49 1.61
CA LEU A 14 -13.99 0.54 0.49
C LEU A 14 -13.10 -0.69 0.73
N ILE A 15 -11.82 -0.53 1.09
CA ILE A 15 -10.91 -1.69 1.31
C ILE A 15 -11.37 -2.56 2.49
N VAL A 16 -11.82 -1.94 3.59
CA VAL A 16 -12.36 -2.69 4.74
C VAL A 16 -13.67 -3.39 4.36
N VAL A 17 -14.51 -2.81 3.50
CA VAL A 17 -15.75 -3.45 2.99
C VAL A 17 -15.44 -4.61 2.02
N TRP A 18 -14.40 -4.50 1.19
CA TRP A 18 -14.02 -5.56 0.26
C TRP A 18 -13.43 -6.80 0.96
N LEU A 19 -12.78 -6.65 2.12
CA LEU A 19 -12.36 -7.80 2.94
C LEU A 19 -13.37 -8.23 4.02
N LYS A 20 -14.23 -7.33 4.52
CA LYS A 20 -15.35 -7.71 5.39
C LYS A 20 -16.43 -8.52 4.67
N GLY A 21 -16.41 -8.57 3.34
CA GLY A 21 -17.27 -9.43 2.52
C GLY A 21 -16.68 -10.82 2.23
N ALA A 22 -15.39 -11.05 2.51
CA ALA A 22 -14.80 -12.39 2.36
C ALA A 22 -15.28 -13.27 3.52
N THR A 23 -15.88 -14.42 3.21
CA THR A 23 -16.13 -15.45 4.22
C THR A 23 -14.80 -16.02 4.64
N CYS A 24 -14.32 -15.66 5.83
CA CYS A 24 -13.15 -16.31 6.41
C CYS A 24 -13.53 -17.71 6.92
N PRO A 25 -12.64 -18.71 6.78
CA PRO A 25 -11.33 -18.64 6.14
C PRO A 25 -11.41 -18.54 4.60
N VAL A 26 -10.44 -17.84 4.00
CA VAL A 26 -10.26 -17.80 2.54
C VAL A 26 -9.77 -19.17 2.06
N SER A 27 -10.21 -19.60 0.88
CA SER A 27 -9.78 -20.88 0.31
C SER A 27 -8.30 -20.84 -0.11
N ASP A 28 -7.63 -21.99 -0.18
CA ASP A 28 -6.24 -22.08 -0.66
C ASP A 28 -6.09 -21.51 -2.08
N SER A 29 -7.07 -21.77 -2.95
CA SER A 29 -7.07 -21.25 -4.32
C SER A 29 -7.15 -19.73 -4.37
N ASP A 30 -8.03 -19.14 -3.55
CA ASP A 30 -8.19 -17.69 -3.49
C ASP A 30 -6.97 -17.04 -2.83
N ALA A 31 -6.43 -17.64 -1.77
CA ALA A 31 -5.23 -17.15 -1.10
C ALA A 31 -4.03 -17.13 -2.04
N ASN A 32 -3.83 -18.19 -2.84
CA ASN A 32 -2.77 -18.25 -3.84
C ASN A 32 -2.97 -17.22 -4.96
N THR A 33 -4.22 -16.99 -5.39
CA THR A 33 -4.52 -15.97 -6.40
C THR A 33 -4.20 -14.57 -5.88
N ILE A 34 -4.64 -14.25 -4.66
CA ILE A 34 -4.36 -12.96 -4.00
C ILE A 34 -2.85 -12.75 -3.81
N LEU A 35 -2.11 -13.78 -3.37
CA LEU A 35 -0.66 -13.69 -3.22
C LEU A 35 0.04 -13.43 -4.55
N ALA A 36 -0.36 -14.13 -5.62
CA ALA A 36 0.21 -13.92 -6.94
C ALA A 36 -0.07 -12.50 -7.47
N ASP A 37 -1.29 -11.99 -7.28
CA ASP A 37 -1.66 -10.63 -7.67
C ASP A 37 -0.86 -9.57 -6.90
N LEU A 38 -0.69 -9.75 -5.59
CA LEU A 38 0.10 -8.85 -4.76
C LEU A 38 1.60 -8.90 -5.12
N GLN A 39 2.14 -10.08 -5.42
CA GLN A 39 3.51 -10.24 -5.91
C GLN A 39 3.71 -9.56 -7.27
N ALA A 40 2.74 -9.65 -8.17
CA ALA A 40 2.78 -8.96 -9.46
C ALA A 40 2.71 -7.42 -9.32
N LEU A 41 2.08 -6.93 -8.25
CA LEU A 41 1.99 -5.50 -7.96
C LEU A 41 3.26 -4.92 -7.32
N LEU A 42 4.04 -5.74 -6.60
CA LEU A 42 5.22 -5.29 -5.85
C LEU A 42 6.24 -4.50 -6.68
N PRO A 43 6.63 -4.92 -7.90
CA PRO A 43 7.57 -4.14 -8.72
C PRO A 43 7.03 -2.74 -9.04
N ASN A 44 5.71 -2.60 -9.24
CA ASN A 44 5.08 -1.31 -9.49
C ASN A 44 5.10 -0.42 -8.25
N ILE A 45 4.92 -0.99 -7.05
CA ILE A 45 5.05 -0.26 -5.78
C ILE A 45 6.48 0.25 -5.61
N GLN A 46 7.48 -0.61 -5.84
CA GLN A 46 8.90 -0.25 -5.73
C GLN A 46 9.30 0.85 -6.74
N GLN A 47 8.84 0.73 -7.99
CA GLN A 47 9.11 1.74 -9.01
C GLN A 47 8.42 3.07 -8.68
N ALA A 48 7.15 3.03 -8.26
CA ALA A 48 6.42 4.23 -7.88
C ALA A 48 7.07 4.95 -6.68
N ALA A 49 7.51 4.19 -5.66
CA ALA A 49 8.24 4.74 -4.53
C ALA A 49 9.52 5.45 -4.98
N THR A 50 10.28 4.82 -5.87
CA THR A 50 11.50 5.41 -6.47
C THR A 50 11.20 6.69 -7.25
N ASP A 51 10.16 6.66 -8.10
CA ASP A 51 9.76 7.80 -8.93
C ASP A 51 9.27 8.98 -8.09
N ILE A 52 8.57 8.72 -6.98
CA ILE A 52 8.14 9.75 -6.03
C ILE A 52 9.36 10.41 -5.39
N VAL A 53 10.34 9.62 -4.93
CA VAL A 53 11.59 10.16 -4.35
C VAL A 53 12.34 11.01 -5.37
N ALA A 54 12.43 10.57 -6.62
CA ALA A 54 13.08 11.33 -7.69
C ALA A 54 12.42 12.71 -7.93
N ARG A 55 11.11 12.84 -7.63
CA ARG A 55 10.36 14.10 -7.74
C ARG A 55 10.54 15.04 -6.55
N LYS A 56 11.28 14.66 -5.50
CA LYS A 56 11.49 15.50 -4.30
C LYS A 56 11.92 16.92 -4.64
N ALA A 57 12.90 17.09 -5.54
CA ALA A 57 13.38 18.41 -5.95
C ALA A 57 12.26 19.26 -6.59
N ALA A 58 11.40 18.66 -7.40
CA ALA A 58 10.26 19.36 -8.01
C ALA A 58 9.23 19.76 -6.96
N PHE A 59 8.94 18.91 -5.97
CA PHE A 59 8.03 19.24 -4.86
C PHE A 59 8.56 20.38 -3.99
N THR A 60 9.87 20.43 -3.73
CA THR A 60 10.50 21.51 -2.97
C THR A 60 10.56 22.83 -3.74
N ALA A 61 10.61 22.79 -5.07
CA ALA A 61 10.68 23.98 -5.92
C ALA A 61 9.33 24.72 -6.06
N LEU A 62 8.22 24.11 -5.63
CA LEU A 62 6.91 24.74 -5.71
C LEU A 62 6.85 25.96 -4.77
N PRO A 63 6.22 27.07 -5.20
CA PRO A 63 6.01 28.26 -4.35
C PRO A 63 4.98 28.02 -3.23
N LEU A 64 4.48 26.79 -3.13
CA LEU A 64 3.60 26.31 -2.07
C LEU A 64 4.48 25.59 -1.05
N GLY A 65 4.74 26.23 0.09
CA GLY A 65 5.49 25.58 1.18
C GLY A 65 4.76 24.33 1.69
N GLY A 66 5.51 23.39 2.26
CA GLY A 66 4.95 22.22 2.96
C GLY A 66 4.58 21.02 2.08
N VAL A 67 4.73 21.09 0.74
CA VAL A 67 4.45 19.95 -0.15
C VAL A 67 5.26 18.69 0.21
N PRO A 68 6.58 18.76 0.53
CA PRO A 68 7.32 17.58 0.98
C PRO A 68 6.70 16.89 2.21
N ALA A 69 6.19 17.66 3.18
CA ALA A 69 5.55 17.12 4.37
C ALA A 69 4.20 16.43 4.05
N LEU A 70 3.45 16.97 3.08
CA LEU A 70 2.23 16.31 2.59
C LEU A 70 2.56 14.99 1.89
N VAL A 71 3.59 14.95 1.04
CA VAL A 71 4.04 13.72 0.38
C VAL A 71 4.44 12.68 1.43
N GLN A 72 5.18 13.08 2.46
CA GLN A 72 5.52 12.21 3.57
C GLN A 72 4.27 11.64 4.27
N GLN A 73 3.31 12.50 4.60
CA GLN A 73 2.07 12.12 5.26
C GLN A 73 1.24 11.14 4.42
N ASP A 74 1.17 11.37 3.11
CA ASP A 74 0.45 10.51 2.17
C ASP A 74 1.12 9.13 2.05
N LEU A 75 2.45 9.09 1.94
CA LEU A 75 3.21 7.83 1.92
C LEU A 75 3.04 7.03 3.22
N ALA A 76 3.08 7.70 4.38
CA ALA A 76 2.86 7.05 5.67
C ALA A 76 1.41 6.53 5.80
N SER A 77 0.43 7.29 5.32
CA SER A 77 -0.98 6.88 5.30
C SER A 77 -1.21 5.70 4.37
N LEU A 78 -0.58 5.70 3.19
CA LEU A 78 -0.67 4.60 2.24
C LEU A 78 -0.05 3.32 2.81
N LYS A 79 1.15 3.40 3.41
CA LYS A 79 1.76 2.26 4.11
C LYS A 79 0.83 1.70 5.18
N SER A 80 0.30 2.56 6.06
CA SER A 80 -0.62 2.13 7.13
C SER A 80 -1.87 1.42 6.61
N ASN A 81 -2.44 1.90 5.49
CA ASN A 81 -3.58 1.25 4.87
C ASN A 81 -3.18 -0.12 4.26
N THR A 82 -2.00 -0.23 3.66
CA THR A 82 -1.48 -1.50 3.13
C THR A 82 -1.14 -2.50 4.24
N ASP A 83 -0.59 -2.05 5.37
CA ASP A 83 -0.38 -2.89 6.56
C ASP A 83 -1.69 -3.46 7.07
N THR A 84 -2.74 -2.64 7.10
CA THR A 84 -4.09 -3.05 7.52
C THR A 84 -4.66 -4.11 6.57
N LEU A 85 -4.46 -3.92 5.27
CA LEU A 85 -4.86 -4.90 4.25
C LEU A 85 -4.13 -6.23 4.43
N ALA A 86 -2.80 -6.19 4.58
CA ALA A 86 -1.97 -7.38 4.77
C ALA A 86 -2.34 -8.13 6.05
N ALA A 87 -2.51 -7.42 7.17
CA ALA A 87 -2.94 -8.02 8.43
C ALA A 87 -4.32 -8.69 8.33
N ALA A 88 -5.27 -8.06 7.64
CA ALA A 88 -6.58 -8.65 7.41
C ALA A 88 -6.50 -9.92 6.55
N PHE A 89 -5.70 -9.91 5.47
CA PHE A 89 -5.47 -11.10 4.65
C PHE A 89 -4.81 -12.22 5.45
N ILE A 90 -3.70 -11.94 6.15
CA ILE A 90 -2.98 -12.90 7.01
C ILE A 90 -3.93 -13.55 8.03
N SER A 91 -4.85 -12.78 8.62
CA SER A 91 -5.80 -13.29 9.61
C SER A 91 -6.83 -14.27 9.05
N CYS A 92 -7.08 -14.25 7.74
CA CYS A 92 -8.06 -15.12 7.07
C CYS A 92 -7.41 -16.13 6.11
N ALA A 93 -6.10 -16.03 5.86
CA ALA A 93 -5.36 -16.92 5.00
C ALA A 93 -5.21 -18.32 5.63
N PRO A 94 -5.16 -19.38 4.81
CA PRO A 94 -4.79 -20.71 5.28
C PRO A 94 -3.34 -20.70 5.80
N ALA A 95 -3.05 -21.61 6.72
CA ALA A 95 -1.81 -21.57 7.51
C ALA A 95 -0.52 -21.69 6.66
N ASP A 96 -0.60 -22.34 5.51
CA ASP A 96 0.48 -22.49 4.53
C ASP A 96 0.74 -21.21 3.72
N ALA A 97 -0.26 -20.36 3.53
CA ALA A 97 -0.15 -19.08 2.85
C ALA A 97 0.37 -17.94 3.76
N VAL A 98 0.25 -18.09 5.09
CA VAL A 98 0.66 -17.06 6.06
C VAL A 98 2.13 -16.64 5.92
N PRO A 99 3.12 -17.56 5.82
CA PRO A 99 4.53 -17.16 5.68
C PRO A 99 4.78 -16.32 4.42
N ALA A 100 4.20 -16.71 3.29
CA ALA A 100 4.34 -15.97 2.03
C ALA A 100 3.68 -14.58 2.11
N ALA A 101 2.54 -14.47 2.78
CA ALA A 101 1.87 -13.19 3.01
C ALA A 101 2.71 -12.25 3.91
N GLN A 102 3.36 -12.79 4.93
CA GLN A 102 4.25 -12.02 5.82
C GLN A 102 5.53 -11.56 5.11
N GLU A 103 6.12 -12.42 4.27
CA GLU A 103 7.27 -12.06 3.44
C GLU A 103 6.93 -10.90 2.50
N LEU A 104 5.80 -11.00 1.79
CA LEU A 104 5.35 -9.96 0.88
C LEU A 104 5.04 -8.63 1.60
N GLN A 105 4.46 -8.70 2.81
CA GLN A 105 4.29 -7.52 3.66
C GLN A 105 5.63 -6.86 3.98
N SER A 106 6.64 -7.65 4.34
CA SER A 106 7.99 -7.14 4.62
C SER A 106 8.64 -6.48 3.40
N GLU A 107 8.42 -7.02 2.20
CA GLU A 107 8.95 -6.43 0.96
C GLU A 107 8.26 -5.10 0.60
N ILE A 108 6.94 -5.01 0.80
CA ILE A 108 6.18 -3.77 0.64
C ILE A 108 6.67 -2.72 1.64
N ASP A 109 6.89 -3.12 2.90
CA ASP A 109 7.41 -2.22 3.94
C ASP A 109 8.80 -1.69 3.61
N ALA A 110 9.67 -2.54 3.07
CA ALA A 110 10.99 -2.16 2.60
C ALA A 110 10.94 -1.18 1.41
N ALA A 111 9.87 -1.19 0.60
CA ALA A 111 9.67 -0.21 -0.47
C ALA A 111 9.20 1.16 0.08
N PHE A 112 8.29 1.17 1.07
CA PHE A 112 7.77 2.41 1.65
C PHE A 112 8.76 3.12 2.56
N ALA A 113 9.53 2.40 3.37
CA ALA A 113 10.44 2.97 4.36
C ALA A 113 11.44 4.01 3.78
N PRO A 114 12.21 3.73 2.71
CA PRO A 114 13.13 4.71 2.14
C PRO A 114 12.40 5.88 1.50
N ALA A 115 11.22 5.66 0.90
CA ALA A 115 10.43 6.72 0.30
C ALA A 115 9.92 7.71 1.36
N ILE A 116 9.37 7.22 2.48
CA ILE A 116 8.94 8.07 3.60
C ILE A 116 10.13 8.83 4.18
N ALA A 117 11.27 8.14 4.39
CA ALA A 117 12.47 8.76 4.94
C ALA A 117 13.04 9.86 4.04
N ALA A 118 12.87 9.75 2.72
CA ALA A 118 13.32 10.77 1.78
C ALA A 118 12.57 12.10 1.92
N PHE A 119 11.39 12.15 2.56
CA PHE A 119 10.60 13.38 2.73
C PHE A 119 10.56 13.93 4.16
N ASN A 120 11.35 13.34 5.08
CA ASN A 120 11.64 13.89 6.41
C ASN A 120 12.57 15.11 6.35
#